data_AF-A0A356SEE9-F1
#
_entry.id   AF-A0A356SEE9-F1
#
_cell.length_a   1.000
_cell.length_b   1.000
_cell.length_c   1.000
_cell.angle_alpha   90.00
_cell.angle_beta   90.00
_cell.angle_gamma   90.00
#
_symmetry.space_group_name_H-M   'P 1'
#
loop_
_entity.id
_entity.type
_entity.pdbx_description
1 polymer ?
#
loop_
_entity_poly.entity_id
_entity_poly.type
_entity_poly.pdbx_seq_one_letter_code
_entity_poly.pdbx_strand_id
1 'polypeptide(L)'
;MTYPILCRLLVPALSVFRSVLVGPVVLGTIALGSVVLAPASVSASDESLDAVITNHWDWVLEQYPEYRREYGDMSGNQSWTDLSAEAIAARHEATQAFIADLNDIDSGALSDIGQLNQRMLKTALEEEVESFNSGLHLIALNMRSGPQHRYTMVERLPMVTESDYTDWLARLEKLPEQLGQYQALLSEGVDRERTQARIIIERIPKQLDALIVDNPEDSPFWGVFDTMPESVDIQAAQAIKARARSVISEQVTPAYAEFKTF
;
A
#
# COMPACT_ATOMS: atom_id res chain seq x y z
N MET A 1 -2.11 -9.54 -6.87
CA MET A 1 -1.36 -10.27 -5.84
C MET A 1 -1.51 -9.52 -4.54
N THR A 2 -1.93 -10.20 -3.49
CA THR A 2 -2.10 -9.62 -2.15
C THR A 2 -0.73 -9.73 -1.48
N TYR A 3 0.01 -8.62 -1.35
CA TYR A 3 1.27 -8.57 -0.61
C TYR A 3 1.01 -8.99 0.86
N PRO A 4 1.79 -9.91 1.46
CA PRO A 4 1.53 -10.34 2.82
C PRO A 4 2.05 -9.31 3.83
N ILE A 5 1.13 -8.50 4.35
CA ILE A 5 1.24 -7.53 5.48
C ILE A 5 1.59 -8.22 6.83
N LEU A 6 1.99 -9.50 6.81
CA LEU A 6 2.03 -10.35 8.00
C LEU A 6 3.19 -10.06 8.97
N CYS A 7 4.27 -9.41 8.52
CA CYS A 7 5.48 -9.31 9.35
C CYS A 7 5.35 -8.37 10.57
N ARG A 8 4.37 -7.46 10.60
CA ARG A 8 4.17 -6.53 11.74
C ARG A 8 3.02 -6.90 12.67
N LEU A 9 2.17 -7.88 12.33
CA LEU A 9 1.07 -8.31 13.20
C LEU A 9 1.55 -9.07 14.46
N LEU A 10 2.85 -9.39 14.57
CA LEU A 10 3.44 -10.11 15.69
C LEU A 10 4.35 -9.26 16.60
N VAL A 11 4.56 -7.96 16.31
CA VAL A 11 5.32 -7.08 17.19
C VAL A 11 4.35 -6.30 18.07
N PRO A 12 4.19 -6.62 19.37
CA PRO A 12 3.37 -5.81 20.25
C PRO A 12 4.00 -4.42 20.36
N ALA A 13 3.21 -3.39 20.00
CA ALA A 13 3.52 -2.00 20.27
C ALA A 13 3.73 -1.80 21.78
N LEU A 14 4.98 -1.75 22.23
CA LEU A 14 5.30 -1.34 23.59
C LEU A 14 5.12 0.18 23.69
N SER A 15 3.89 0.54 24.06
CA SER A 15 3.49 1.90 24.42
C SER A 15 4.38 2.45 25.53
N VAL A 16 4.93 3.64 25.26
CA VAL A 16 5.63 4.50 26.22
C VAL A 16 4.66 4.83 27.37
N PHE A 17 4.83 4.22 28.54
CA PHE A 17 4.11 4.60 29.75
C PHE A 17 4.97 5.55 30.60
N ARG A 18 4.52 6.80 30.65
CA ARG A 18 5.09 7.88 31.45
C ARG A 18 4.51 7.78 32.87
N SER A 19 5.35 7.39 33.85
CA SER A 19 4.95 7.23 35.24
C SER A 19 4.60 8.57 35.91
N VAL A 20 3.42 8.65 36.52
CA VAL A 20 3.08 9.67 37.53
C VAL A 20 2.77 8.96 38.85
N LEU A 21 3.60 9.22 39.85
CA LEU A 21 3.46 8.82 41.26
C LEU A 21 2.27 9.54 41.93
N VAL A 22 1.46 8.84 42.74
CA VAL A 22 0.97 9.28 44.08
C VAL A 22 0.48 8.08 44.95
N GLY A 23 1.18 7.83 46.07
CA GLY A 23 0.68 7.39 47.41
C GLY A 23 0.12 5.96 47.65
N PRO A 24 -0.13 5.54 48.93
CA PRO A 24 0.58 5.79 50.19
C PRO A 24 1.09 4.49 50.88
N VAL A 25 1.89 4.70 51.92
CA VAL A 25 2.62 3.72 52.74
C VAL A 25 1.71 2.71 53.45
N VAL A 26 1.99 1.40 53.29
CA VAL A 26 1.55 0.32 54.18
C VAL A 26 2.77 -0.52 54.56
N LEU A 27 3.15 -0.49 55.85
CA LEU A 27 4.17 -1.37 56.41
C LEU A 27 3.60 -2.80 56.53
N GLY A 28 3.97 -3.67 55.60
CA GLY A 28 3.80 -5.11 55.72
C GLY A 28 5.12 -5.80 55.39
N THR A 29 5.69 -6.51 56.35
CA THR A 29 6.88 -7.36 56.17
C THR A 29 6.56 -8.50 55.20
N ILE A 30 6.84 -8.29 53.91
CA ILE A 30 6.77 -9.30 52.87
C ILE A 30 8.21 -9.75 52.59
N ALA A 31 8.44 -11.06 52.73
CA ALA A 31 9.70 -11.70 52.37
C ALA A 31 10.05 -11.33 50.92
N LEU A 32 11.21 -10.68 50.72
CA LEU A 32 11.75 -10.41 49.40
C LEU A 32 12.11 -11.74 48.72
N GLY A 33 11.15 -12.34 48.03
CA GLY A 33 11.45 -13.21 46.91
C GLY A 33 11.99 -12.31 45.80
N SER A 34 13.31 -12.32 45.60
CA SER A 34 13.94 -11.68 44.44
C SER A 34 13.42 -12.37 43.18
N VAL A 35 12.36 -11.83 42.59
CA VAL A 35 12.01 -12.11 41.20
C VAL A 35 13.10 -11.45 40.38
N VAL A 36 14.08 -12.25 39.95
CA VAL A 36 15.04 -11.85 38.93
C VAL A 36 14.25 -11.75 37.62
N LEU A 37 13.74 -10.56 37.30
CA LEU A 37 13.43 -10.24 35.92
C LEU A 37 14.77 -10.21 35.18
N ALA A 38 15.11 -11.31 34.52
CA ALA A 38 16.18 -11.28 33.54
C ALA A 38 15.77 -10.30 32.43
N PRO A 39 16.54 -9.23 32.15
CA PRO A 39 16.31 -8.47 30.94
C PRO A 39 16.51 -9.42 29.76
N ALA A 40 15.50 -9.56 28.92
CA ALA A 40 15.67 -10.21 27.62
C ALA A 40 16.81 -9.46 26.91
N SER A 41 17.95 -10.13 26.79
CA SER A 41 19.11 -9.55 26.14
C SER A 41 18.82 -9.62 24.65
N VAL A 42 18.33 -8.52 24.07
CA VAL A 42 18.28 -8.38 22.61
C VAL A 42 19.71 -8.52 22.14
N SER A 43 19.99 -9.58 21.41
CA SER A 43 21.33 -9.80 20.86
C SER A 43 21.60 -8.71 19.82
N ALA A 44 22.86 -8.26 19.66
CA ALA A 44 23.20 -7.27 18.64
C ALA A 44 22.82 -7.74 17.21
N SER A 45 22.71 -9.05 17.01
CA SER A 45 22.18 -9.71 15.81
C SER A 45 20.67 -9.52 15.64
N ASP A 46 19.86 -9.65 16.71
CA ASP A 46 18.42 -9.35 16.64
C ASP A 46 18.18 -7.86 16.34
N GLU A 47 18.97 -6.95 16.92
CA GLU A 47 18.90 -5.51 16.63
C GLU A 47 19.24 -5.22 15.15
N SER A 48 20.23 -5.91 14.59
CA SER A 48 20.59 -5.80 13.17
C SER A 48 19.46 -6.30 12.26
N LEU A 49 18.82 -7.41 12.62
CA LEU A 49 17.65 -7.92 11.89
C LEU A 49 16.48 -6.94 11.94
N ASP A 50 16.16 -6.41 13.13
CA ASP A 50 15.08 -5.44 13.30
C ASP A 50 15.32 -4.17 12.48
N ALA A 51 16.57 -3.76 12.31
CA ALA A 51 16.93 -2.65 11.43
C ALA A 51 16.63 -2.97 9.95
N VAL A 52 16.98 -4.16 9.45
CA VAL A 52 16.66 -4.58 8.07
C VAL A 52 15.16 -4.65 7.85
N ILE A 53 14.41 -5.23 8.81
CA ILE A 53 12.95 -5.32 8.75
C ILE A 53 12.31 -3.93 8.71
N THR A 54 12.81 -3.01 9.54
CA THR A 54 12.32 -1.62 9.60
C THR A 54 12.61 -0.88 8.30
N ASN A 55 13.84 -0.96 7.79
CA ASN A 55 14.24 -0.32 6.53
C ASN A 55 13.43 -0.85 5.35
N HIS A 56 13.22 -2.17 5.28
CA HIS A 56 12.35 -2.77 4.27
C HIS A 56 10.92 -2.23 4.36
N TRP A 57 10.38 -2.11 5.58
CA TRP A 57 9.03 -1.60 5.77
C TRP A 57 8.87 -0.12 5.38
N ASP A 58 9.83 0.72 5.75
CA ASP A 58 9.84 2.13 5.36
C ASP A 58 9.93 2.28 3.84
N TRP A 59 10.77 1.46 3.20
CA TRP A 59 10.86 1.38 1.74
C TRP A 59 9.54 0.92 1.09
N VAL A 60 8.85 -0.08 1.66
CA VAL A 60 7.51 -0.51 1.18
C VAL A 60 6.52 0.67 1.21
N LEU A 61 6.51 1.44 2.29
CA LEU A 61 5.64 2.62 2.40
C LEU A 61 5.99 3.71 1.38
N GLU A 62 7.27 3.84 1.01
CA GLU A 62 7.70 4.72 -0.07
C GLU A 62 7.24 4.27 -1.45
N GLN A 63 7.36 2.98 -1.75
CA GLN A 63 7.02 2.43 -3.07
C GLN A 63 5.52 2.25 -3.30
N TYR A 64 4.75 2.04 -2.22
CA TYR A 64 3.33 1.73 -2.27
C TYR A 64 2.55 2.76 -1.42
N PRO A 65 2.37 4.00 -1.93
CA PRO A 65 1.78 5.10 -1.18
C PRO A 65 0.36 4.83 -0.68
N GLU A 66 -0.36 3.89 -1.29
CA GLU A 66 -1.68 3.43 -0.87
C GLU A 66 -1.68 2.78 0.52
N TYR A 67 -0.55 2.22 0.99
CA TYR A 67 -0.45 1.57 2.30
C TYR A 67 -0.18 2.54 3.46
N ARG A 68 0.39 3.72 3.21
CA ARG A 68 0.76 4.70 4.25
C ARG A 68 -0.41 5.04 5.17
N ARG A 69 -1.61 5.14 4.60
CA ARG A 69 -2.84 5.43 5.33
C ARG A 69 -3.15 4.42 6.42
N GLU A 70 -2.86 3.13 6.21
CA GLU A 70 -3.13 2.08 7.19
C GLU A 70 -2.34 2.29 8.50
N TYR A 71 -1.28 3.10 8.43
CA TYR A 71 -0.40 3.44 9.54
C TYR A 71 -0.53 4.90 9.99
N GLY A 72 -1.58 5.61 9.54
CA GLY A 72 -1.85 6.99 9.94
C GLY A 72 -1.07 8.07 9.19
N ASP A 73 -0.31 7.70 8.15
CA ASP A 73 0.38 8.64 7.27
C ASP A 73 -0.46 8.94 6.03
N MET A 74 -0.88 10.20 5.88
CA MET A 74 -1.70 10.67 4.75
C MET A 74 -0.88 11.18 3.56
N SER A 75 0.45 11.28 3.68
CA SER A 75 1.31 11.87 2.64
C SER A 75 1.26 11.12 1.30
N GLY A 76 0.85 9.85 1.32
CA GLY A 76 0.65 9.04 0.11
C GLY A 76 -0.68 9.27 -0.61
N ASN A 77 -1.64 10.00 -0.03
CA ASN A 77 -3.04 10.04 -0.52
C ASN A 77 -3.22 10.61 -1.92
N GLN A 78 -2.24 11.37 -2.42
CA GLN A 78 -2.28 11.98 -3.75
C GLN A 78 -1.64 11.13 -4.85
N SER A 79 -1.06 9.97 -4.51
CA SER A 79 -0.25 9.19 -5.45
C SER A 79 -0.81 7.79 -5.60
N TRP A 80 -0.57 7.22 -6.78
CA TRP A 80 -0.70 5.80 -7.03
C TRP A 80 0.68 5.15 -7.04
N THR A 81 0.75 3.86 -6.80
CA THR A 81 1.96 3.06 -7.07
C THR A 81 2.36 3.26 -8.53
N ASP A 82 3.63 3.60 -8.74
CA ASP A 82 4.25 3.76 -10.06
C ASP A 82 4.47 2.39 -10.70
N LEU A 83 3.80 2.14 -11.82
CA LEU A 83 3.82 0.89 -12.58
C LEU A 83 4.70 0.99 -13.83
N SER A 84 5.53 2.03 -13.97
CA SER A 84 6.53 2.13 -15.04
C SER A 84 7.53 0.96 -14.97
N ALA A 85 8.10 0.61 -16.12
CA ALA A 85 9.10 -0.47 -16.21
C ALA A 85 10.34 -0.14 -15.36
N GLU A 86 10.74 1.12 -15.33
CA GLU A 86 11.82 1.65 -14.51
C GLU A 86 11.54 1.45 -13.02
N ALA A 87 10.35 1.81 -12.54
CA ALA A 87 9.99 1.65 -11.14
C ALA A 87 9.89 0.17 -10.73
N ILE A 88 9.35 -0.69 -11.59
CA ILE A 88 9.31 -2.14 -11.31
C ILE A 88 10.72 -2.74 -11.28
N ALA A 89 11.60 -2.36 -12.20
CA ALA A 89 12.99 -2.83 -12.22
C ALA A 89 13.75 -2.37 -10.97
N ALA A 90 13.61 -1.10 -10.59
CA ALA A 90 14.21 -0.57 -9.36
C ALA A 90 13.69 -1.30 -8.11
N ARG A 91 12.40 -1.64 -8.07
CA ARG A 91 11.84 -2.46 -6.98
C ARG A 91 12.45 -3.86 -6.94
N HIS A 92 12.62 -4.50 -8.09
CA HIS A 92 13.28 -5.80 -8.15
C HIS A 92 14.73 -5.77 -7.62
N GLU A 93 15.51 -4.76 -8.01
CA GLU A 93 16.88 -4.58 -7.51
C GLU A 93 16.92 -4.35 -5.99
N ALA A 94 16.01 -3.51 -5.48
CA ALA A 94 15.90 -3.27 -4.04
C ALA A 94 15.50 -4.54 -3.27
N THR A 95 14.54 -5.33 -3.78
CA THR A 95 14.17 -6.63 -3.19
C THR A 95 15.38 -7.56 -3.10
N GLN A 96 16.21 -7.62 -4.15
CA GLN A 96 17.46 -8.42 -4.12
C GLN A 96 18.46 -7.91 -3.08
N ALA A 97 18.59 -6.59 -2.92
CA ALA A 97 19.44 -5.99 -1.89
C ALA A 97 18.98 -6.37 -0.48
N PHE A 98 17.68 -6.32 -0.18
CA PHE A 98 17.17 -6.77 1.12
C PHE A 98 17.41 -8.25 1.39
N ILE A 99 17.34 -9.12 0.37
CA ILE A 99 17.70 -10.53 0.51
C ILE A 99 19.19 -10.67 0.87
N ALA A 100 20.07 -9.87 0.26
CA ALA A 100 21.49 -9.86 0.58
C ALA A 100 21.73 -9.42 2.03
N ASP A 101 21.10 -8.33 2.48
CA ASP A 101 21.21 -7.85 3.86
C ASP A 101 20.74 -8.92 4.88
N LEU A 102 19.66 -9.64 4.57
CA LEU A 102 19.19 -10.74 5.41
C LEU A 102 20.15 -11.94 5.42
N ASN A 103 20.89 -12.20 4.35
CA ASN A 103 21.85 -13.29 4.26
C ASN A 103 23.14 -13.02 5.03
N ASP A 104 23.51 -11.75 5.19
CA ASP A 104 24.69 -11.35 5.94
C ASP A 104 24.52 -11.52 7.47
N ILE A 105 23.27 -11.67 7.92
CA ILE A 105 22.94 -11.94 9.33
C ILE A 105 23.02 -13.45 9.61
N ASP A 106 23.95 -13.85 10.48
CA ASP A 106 24.06 -15.24 10.94
C ASP A 106 22.80 -15.67 11.71
N SER A 107 22.00 -16.54 11.07
CA SER A 107 20.78 -17.10 11.68
C SER A 107 21.05 -17.83 13.00
N GLY A 108 22.24 -18.42 13.18
CA GLY A 108 22.60 -19.12 14.42
C GLY A 108 22.82 -18.18 15.61
N ALA A 109 23.03 -16.89 15.34
CA ALA A 109 23.20 -15.85 16.35
C ALA A 109 21.88 -15.13 16.71
N LEU A 110 20.77 -15.45 16.04
CA LEU A 110 19.46 -14.87 16.31
C LEU A 110 18.70 -15.65 17.39
N SER A 111 17.83 -14.93 18.11
CA SER A 111 16.80 -15.55 18.94
C SER A 111 15.87 -16.44 18.10
N ASP A 112 15.12 -17.35 18.74
CA ASP A 112 14.14 -18.20 18.03
C ASP A 112 13.11 -17.37 17.23
N ILE A 113 12.71 -16.21 17.77
CA ILE A 113 11.82 -15.27 17.10
C ILE A 113 12.53 -14.56 15.95
N GLY A 114 13.78 -14.12 16.14
CA GLY A 114 14.60 -13.54 15.07
C GLY A 114 14.79 -14.50 13.90
N GLN A 115 15.10 -15.77 14.17
CA GLN A 115 15.22 -16.81 13.14
C GLN A 115 13.92 -17.04 12.36
N LEU A 116 12.77 -16.96 13.04
CA LEU A 116 11.47 -17.04 12.39
C LEU A 116 11.22 -15.82 11.50
N ASN A 117 11.41 -14.61 12.04
CA ASN A 117 11.21 -13.36 11.32
C ASN A 117 12.10 -13.24 10.08
N GLN A 118 13.40 -13.53 10.22
CA GLN A 118 14.36 -13.54 9.12
C GLN A 118 13.90 -14.49 8.01
N ARG A 119 13.51 -15.73 8.37
CA ARG A 119 13.05 -16.73 7.41
C ARG A 119 11.76 -16.30 6.71
N MET A 120 10.80 -15.75 7.44
CA MET A 120 9.53 -15.30 6.88
C MET A 120 9.72 -14.17 5.87
N LEU A 121 10.47 -13.13 6.24
CA LEU A 121 10.73 -12.00 5.33
C LEU A 121 11.54 -12.46 4.12
N LYS A 122 12.64 -13.20 4.33
CA LYS A 122 13.47 -13.70 3.24
C LYS A 122 12.67 -14.54 2.24
N THR A 123 11.82 -15.46 2.73
CA THR A 123 10.97 -16.29 1.85
C THR A 123 10.03 -15.42 1.02
N ALA A 124 9.40 -14.41 1.62
CA ALA A 124 8.50 -13.51 0.89
C ALA A 124 9.22 -12.70 -0.22
N LEU A 125 10.44 -12.23 0.05
CA LEU A 125 11.25 -11.49 -0.92
C LEU A 125 11.78 -12.40 -2.04
N GLU A 126 12.19 -13.62 -1.72
CA GLU A 126 12.61 -14.61 -2.71
C GLU A 126 11.46 -14.98 -3.67
N GLU A 127 10.24 -15.14 -3.14
CA GLU A 127 9.02 -15.34 -3.95
C GLU A 127 8.73 -14.13 -4.86
N GLU A 128 8.96 -12.90 -4.41
CA GLU A 128 8.81 -11.70 -5.22
C GLU A 128 9.84 -11.65 -6.38
N VAL A 129 11.10 -12.00 -6.10
CA VAL A 129 12.16 -12.12 -7.11
C VAL A 129 11.81 -13.20 -8.14
N GLU A 130 11.33 -14.37 -7.69
CA GLU A 130 10.91 -15.46 -8.59
C GLU A 130 9.71 -15.05 -9.47
N SER A 131 8.73 -14.36 -8.88
CA SER A 131 7.56 -13.81 -9.57
C SER A 131 7.97 -12.81 -10.67
N PHE A 132 8.90 -11.91 -10.36
CA PHE A 132 9.44 -10.95 -11.33
C PHE A 132 10.15 -11.69 -12.47
N ASN A 133 11.06 -12.61 -12.16
CA ASN A 133 11.83 -13.39 -13.13
C ASN A 133 10.93 -14.24 -14.04
N SER A 134 9.81 -14.73 -13.51
CA SER A 134 8.80 -15.48 -14.26
C SER A 134 7.95 -14.60 -15.20
N GLY A 135 8.04 -13.27 -15.07
CA GLY A 135 7.28 -12.30 -15.85
C GLY A 135 5.85 -12.08 -15.35
N LEU A 136 5.55 -12.40 -14.09
CA LEU A 136 4.18 -12.27 -13.57
C LEU A 136 3.73 -10.82 -13.38
N HIS A 137 4.66 -9.88 -13.27
CA HIS A 137 4.38 -8.44 -13.26
C HIS A 137 3.73 -7.93 -14.57
N LEU A 138 3.94 -8.64 -15.69
CA LEU A 138 3.31 -8.34 -16.98
C LEU A 138 1.85 -8.81 -17.05
N ILE A 139 1.45 -9.71 -16.15
CA ILE A 139 0.05 -10.14 -15.97
C ILE A 139 -0.61 -9.18 -14.96
N ALA A 140 -0.64 -7.90 -15.30
CA ALA A 140 -0.86 -6.79 -14.36
C ALA A 140 -2.31 -6.64 -13.86
N LEU A 141 -3.28 -7.33 -14.47
CA LEU A 141 -4.70 -7.21 -14.11
C LEU A 141 -5.51 -8.50 -14.34
N ASN A 142 -6.62 -8.60 -13.61
CA ASN A 142 -7.59 -9.68 -13.69
C ASN A 142 -8.99 -9.18 -13.29
N MET A 143 -10.01 -10.05 -13.33
CA MET A 143 -11.41 -9.64 -13.05
C MET A 143 -11.65 -9.08 -11.62
N ARG A 144 -10.74 -9.34 -10.67
CA ARG A 144 -10.84 -8.96 -9.25
C ARG A 144 -9.84 -7.88 -8.82
N SER A 145 -8.91 -7.48 -9.69
CA SER A 145 -7.84 -6.56 -9.37
C SER A 145 -7.32 -5.88 -10.62
N GLY A 146 -7.11 -4.57 -10.54
CA GLY A 146 -6.66 -3.76 -11.65
C GLY A 146 -7.25 -2.35 -11.60
N PRO A 147 -7.03 -1.56 -12.66
CA PRO A 147 -7.47 -0.18 -12.72
C PRO A 147 -8.99 -0.02 -12.66
N GLN A 148 -9.77 -1.05 -13.03
CA GLN A 148 -11.22 -1.02 -13.00
C GLN A 148 -11.83 -0.94 -11.59
N HIS A 149 -11.02 -1.11 -10.54
CA HIS A 149 -11.46 -1.03 -9.13
C HIS A 149 -10.94 0.23 -8.41
N ARG A 150 -10.30 1.17 -9.11
CA ARG A 150 -9.63 2.33 -8.45
C ARG A 150 -10.60 3.22 -7.68
N TYR A 151 -11.86 3.27 -8.08
CA TYR A 151 -12.90 4.02 -7.37
C TYR A 151 -13.13 3.52 -5.94
N THR A 152 -12.87 2.24 -5.64
CA THR A 152 -13.04 1.70 -4.27
C THR A 152 -11.98 2.21 -3.30
N MET A 153 -10.92 2.88 -3.78
CA MET A 153 -9.89 3.44 -2.89
C MET A 153 -10.47 4.47 -1.92
N VAL A 154 -11.52 5.18 -2.34
CA VAL A 154 -12.20 6.17 -1.51
C VAL A 154 -12.78 5.59 -0.23
N GLU A 155 -13.14 4.30 -0.22
CA GLU A 155 -13.65 3.59 0.97
C GLU A 155 -12.60 3.46 2.07
N ARG A 156 -11.32 3.64 1.72
CA ARG A 156 -10.20 3.64 2.66
C ARG A 156 -9.77 5.06 3.05
N LEU A 157 -10.34 6.12 2.48
CA LEU A 157 -9.96 7.50 2.80
C LEU A 157 -10.89 8.11 3.86
N PRO A 158 -10.43 9.10 4.65
CA PRO A 158 -11.26 9.72 5.69
C PRO A 158 -12.45 10.52 5.12
N MET A 159 -12.20 11.34 4.09
CA MET A 159 -13.21 12.14 3.37
C MET A 159 -14.04 13.07 4.28
N VAL A 160 -13.40 13.69 5.29
CA VAL A 160 -14.06 14.56 6.28
C VAL A 160 -13.73 16.04 6.06
N THR A 161 -12.51 16.33 5.63
CA THR A 161 -11.94 17.67 5.53
C THR A 161 -11.76 18.08 4.08
N GLU A 162 -11.67 19.38 3.80
CA GLU A 162 -11.36 19.92 2.47
C GLU A 162 -10.09 19.29 1.86
N SER A 163 -9.07 19.02 2.69
CA SER A 163 -7.82 18.39 2.27
C SER A 163 -8.05 16.97 1.75
N ASP A 164 -8.93 16.19 2.36
CA ASP A 164 -9.19 14.81 1.94
C ASP A 164 -9.75 14.76 0.51
N TYR A 165 -10.65 15.68 0.16
CA TYR A 165 -11.21 15.80 -1.18
C TYR A 165 -10.19 16.33 -2.18
N THR A 166 -9.35 17.26 -1.77
CA THR A 166 -8.25 17.77 -2.61
C THR A 166 -7.25 16.68 -2.92
N ASP A 167 -6.91 15.85 -1.93
CA ASP A 167 -6.00 14.72 -2.11
C ASP A 167 -6.60 13.67 -3.04
N TRP A 168 -7.89 13.37 -2.88
CA TRP A 168 -8.60 12.46 -3.76
C TRP A 168 -8.59 12.96 -5.21
N LEU A 169 -8.87 14.24 -5.44
CA LEU A 169 -8.81 14.85 -6.77
C LEU A 169 -7.41 14.78 -7.38
N ALA A 170 -6.37 15.10 -6.61
CA ALA A 170 -4.99 15.00 -7.07
C ALA A 170 -4.62 13.56 -7.48
N ARG A 171 -5.15 12.57 -6.75
CA ARG A 171 -4.99 11.15 -7.08
C ARG A 171 -5.77 10.77 -8.36
N LEU A 172 -6.99 11.29 -8.56
CA LEU A 172 -7.75 11.07 -9.79
C LEU A 172 -7.06 11.65 -11.03
N GLU A 173 -6.46 12.84 -10.89
CA GLU A 173 -5.69 13.49 -11.97
C GLU A 173 -4.48 12.66 -12.44
N LYS A 174 -3.98 11.73 -11.61
CA LYS A 174 -2.89 10.80 -11.96
C LYS A 174 -3.35 9.48 -12.55
N LEU A 175 -4.66 9.22 -12.66
CA LEU A 175 -5.16 7.98 -13.25
C LEU A 175 -4.79 7.82 -14.73
N PRO A 176 -4.84 8.86 -15.59
CA PRO A 176 -4.44 8.71 -16.99
C PRO A 176 -3.02 8.18 -17.15
N GLU A 177 -2.08 8.70 -16.35
CA GLU A 177 -0.68 8.22 -16.33
C GLU A 177 -0.61 6.75 -15.91
N GLN A 178 -1.26 6.37 -14.81
CA GLN A 178 -1.24 4.98 -14.34
C GLN A 178 -1.89 4.02 -15.36
N LEU A 179 -2.94 4.45 -16.07
CA LEU A 179 -3.56 3.65 -17.14
C LEU A 179 -2.58 3.45 -18.31
N GLY A 180 -1.84 4.48 -18.69
CA GLY A 180 -0.76 4.37 -19.68
C GLY A 180 0.32 3.38 -19.27
N GLN A 181 0.72 3.38 -17.99
CA GLN A 181 1.66 2.41 -17.46
C GLN A 181 1.10 0.97 -17.51
N TYR A 182 -0.18 0.78 -17.20
CA TYR A 182 -0.84 -0.52 -17.39
C TYR A 182 -0.79 -0.97 -18.86
N GLN A 183 -1.09 -0.09 -19.82
CA GLN A 183 -1.01 -0.42 -21.25
C GLN A 183 0.40 -0.84 -21.66
N ALA A 184 1.43 -0.14 -21.17
CA ALA A 184 2.82 -0.49 -21.42
C ALA A 184 3.17 -1.90 -20.92
N LEU A 185 2.80 -2.22 -19.67
CA LEU A 185 3.04 -3.56 -19.10
C LEU A 185 2.31 -4.67 -19.86
N LEU A 186 1.06 -4.42 -20.23
CA LEU A 186 0.26 -5.39 -20.97
C LEU A 186 0.79 -5.58 -22.40
N SER A 187 1.28 -4.52 -23.03
CA SER A 187 1.92 -4.59 -24.36
C SER A 187 3.18 -5.44 -24.29
N GLU A 188 4.06 -5.18 -23.31
CA GLU A 188 5.24 -6.03 -23.10
C GLU A 188 4.83 -7.48 -22.78
N GLY A 189 3.76 -7.67 -22.00
CA GLY A 189 3.19 -8.98 -21.71
C GLY A 189 2.74 -9.72 -22.96
N VAL A 190 2.12 -9.03 -23.92
CA VAL A 190 1.77 -9.60 -25.24
C VAL A 190 3.03 -10.00 -26.01
N ASP A 191 4.01 -9.10 -26.10
CA ASP A 191 5.25 -9.33 -26.85
C ASP A 191 6.07 -10.51 -26.30
N ARG A 192 5.98 -10.75 -24.98
CA ARG A 192 6.68 -11.83 -24.28
C ARG A 192 5.84 -13.08 -24.04
N GLU A 193 4.64 -13.15 -24.62
CA GLU A 193 3.69 -14.26 -24.44
C GLU A 193 3.38 -14.54 -22.94
N ARG A 194 3.33 -13.47 -22.14
CA ARG A 194 2.98 -13.43 -20.72
C ARG A 194 1.65 -12.72 -20.51
N THR A 195 0.60 -13.29 -21.11
CA THR A 195 -0.76 -12.74 -21.05
C THR A 195 -1.66 -13.53 -20.11
N GLN A 196 -2.65 -12.86 -19.54
CA GLN A 196 -3.71 -13.49 -18.76
C GLN A 196 -4.58 -14.42 -19.62
N ALA A 197 -5.20 -15.43 -19.00
CA ALA A 197 -6.15 -16.30 -19.68
C ALA A 197 -7.37 -15.50 -20.21
N ARG A 198 -7.78 -15.78 -21.45
CA ARG A 198 -8.89 -15.09 -22.13
C ARG A 198 -10.18 -15.01 -21.29
N ILE A 199 -10.58 -16.12 -20.67
CA ILE A 199 -11.80 -16.21 -19.84
C ILE A 199 -11.82 -15.23 -18.66
N ILE A 200 -10.64 -14.78 -18.22
CA ILE A 200 -10.49 -13.79 -17.15
C ILE A 200 -10.57 -12.37 -17.73
N ILE A 201 -9.85 -12.09 -18.83
CA ILE A 201 -9.78 -10.76 -19.43
C ILE A 201 -11.09 -10.33 -20.08
N GLU A 202 -11.83 -11.23 -20.74
CA GLU A 202 -13.05 -10.90 -21.48
C GLU A 202 -14.17 -10.29 -20.61
N ARG A 203 -14.06 -10.39 -19.28
CA ARG A 203 -14.99 -9.79 -18.32
C ARG A 203 -14.69 -8.32 -18.01
N ILE A 204 -13.46 -7.88 -18.24
CA ILE A 204 -12.94 -6.58 -17.79
C ILE A 204 -13.53 -5.42 -18.59
N PRO A 205 -13.68 -5.49 -19.93
CA PRO A 205 -14.31 -4.39 -20.69
C PRO A 205 -15.69 -4.00 -20.16
N LYS A 206 -16.50 -4.97 -19.73
CA LYS A 206 -17.81 -4.72 -19.12
C LYS A 206 -17.71 -4.05 -17.74
N GLN A 207 -16.64 -4.31 -16.98
CA GLN A 207 -16.38 -3.60 -15.72
C GLN A 207 -15.98 -2.15 -15.98
N LEU A 208 -15.23 -1.90 -17.06
CA LEU A 208 -14.81 -0.56 -17.47
C LEU A 208 -15.97 0.29 -17.99
N ASP A 209 -17.01 -0.31 -18.57
CA ASP A 209 -18.23 0.41 -19.00
C ASP A 209 -18.84 1.26 -17.88
N ALA A 210 -18.79 0.79 -16.64
CA ALA A 210 -19.32 1.54 -15.49
C ALA A 210 -18.50 2.81 -15.16
N LEU A 211 -17.28 2.92 -15.68
CA LEU A 211 -16.38 4.06 -15.45
C LEU A 211 -16.43 5.06 -16.62
N ILE A 212 -17.05 4.69 -17.74
CA ILE A 212 -17.15 5.49 -18.94
C ILE A 212 -18.58 6.03 -19.04
N VAL A 213 -18.77 7.25 -18.53
CA VAL A 213 -20.09 7.87 -18.35
C VAL A 213 -20.19 9.21 -19.07
N ASP A 214 -21.39 9.55 -19.57
CA ASP A 214 -21.62 10.84 -20.22
C ASP A 214 -21.65 11.99 -19.19
N ASN A 215 -22.30 11.77 -18.04
CA ASN A 215 -22.31 12.73 -16.94
C ASN A 215 -21.28 12.33 -15.89
N PRO A 216 -20.38 13.22 -15.46
CA PRO A 216 -19.37 12.89 -14.45
C PRO A 216 -19.98 12.49 -13.09
N GLU A 217 -21.21 12.94 -12.79
CA GLU A 217 -21.91 12.62 -11.53
C GLU A 217 -22.44 11.17 -11.49
N ASP A 218 -22.59 10.51 -12.64
CA ASP A 218 -22.96 9.10 -12.73
C ASP A 218 -21.75 8.16 -12.49
N SER A 219 -20.53 8.73 -12.39
CA SER A 219 -19.30 7.97 -12.24
C SER A 219 -19.17 7.36 -10.83
N PRO A 220 -18.67 6.12 -10.69
CA PRO A 220 -18.29 5.57 -9.40
C PRO A 220 -17.26 6.41 -8.63
N PHE A 221 -16.48 7.25 -9.32
CA PHE A 221 -15.53 8.18 -8.69
C PHE A 221 -16.22 9.41 -8.04
N TRP A 222 -17.49 9.66 -8.36
CA TRP A 222 -18.23 10.84 -7.92
C TRP A 222 -18.85 10.71 -6.52
N GLY A 223 -19.35 9.52 -6.15
CA GLY A 223 -20.30 9.37 -5.05
C GLY A 223 -19.87 9.98 -3.71
N VAL A 224 -18.57 10.08 -3.44
CA VAL A 224 -18.04 10.72 -2.23
C VAL A 224 -18.33 12.22 -2.14
N PHE A 225 -18.43 12.92 -3.27
CA PHE A 225 -18.73 14.35 -3.30
C PHE A 225 -20.21 14.62 -2.94
N ASP A 226 -21.11 13.67 -3.17
CA ASP A 226 -22.52 13.79 -2.77
C ASP A 226 -22.70 13.68 -1.25
N THR A 227 -21.84 12.89 -0.60
CA THR A 227 -21.84 12.67 0.85
C THR A 227 -20.92 13.62 1.62
N MET A 228 -20.49 14.73 1.00
CA MET A 228 -19.59 15.69 1.63
C MET A 228 -20.19 16.28 2.92
N PRO A 229 -19.48 16.23 4.06
CA PRO A 229 -19.99 16.76 5.33
C PRO A 229 -20.25 18.26 5.29
N GLU A 230 -21.26 18.71 6.03
CA GLU A 230 -21.58 20.14 6.22
C GLU A 230 -20.45 20.94 6.93
N SER A 231 -19.48 20.25 7.53
CA SER A 231 -18.28 20.87 8.11
C SER A 231 -17.30 21.43 7.08
N VAL A 232 -17.40 21.01 5.81
CA VAL A 232 -16.64 21.60 4.72
C VAL A 232 -17.33 22.91 4.29
N ASP A 233 -16.56 23.99 4.15
CA ASP A 233 -17.10 25.28 3.72
C ASP A 233 -17.85 25.18 2.39
N ILE A 234 -18.98 25.89 2.27
CA ILE A 234 -19.87 25.78 1.11
C ILE A 234 -19.18 26.26 -0.18
N GLN A 235 -18.36 27.30 -0.13
CA GLN A 235 -17.64 27.80 -1.31
C GLN A 235 -16.55 26.82 -1.71
N ALA A 236 -15.80 26.29 -0.74
CA ALA A 236 -14.81 25.24 -0.98
C ALA A 236 -15.46 23.98 -1.58
N ALA A 237 -16.59 23.53 -1.02
CA ALA A 237 -17.35 22.39 -1.51
C ALA A 237 -17.80 22.57 -2.97
N GLN A 238 -18.30 23.76 -3.33
CA GLN A 238 -18.68 24.08 -4.71
C GLN A 238 -17.48 24.06 -5.67
N ALA A 239 -16.34 24.64 -5.26
CA ALA A 239 -15.12 24.64 -6.05
C ALA A 239 -14.56 23.22 -6.26
N ILE A 240 -14.53 22.40 -5.20
CA ILE A 240 -14.12 20.99 -5.26
C ILE A 240 -15.02 20.20 -6.20
N LYS A 241 -16.35 20.33 -6.09
CA LYS A 241 -17.31 19.66 -6.99
C LYS A 241 -17.13 20.10 -8.44
N ALA A 242 -16.89 21.39 -8.69
CA ALA A 242 -16.63 21.89 -10.04
C ALA A 242 -15.35 21.27 -10.63
N ARG A 243 -14.26 21.21 -9.85
CA ARG A 243 -13.02 20.55 -10.26
C ARG A 243 -13.23 19.05 -10.47
N ALA A 244 -13.98 18.37 -9.60
CA ALA A 244 -14.31 16.96 -9.74
C ALA A 244 -15.02 16.65 -11.05
N ARG A 245 -16.01 17.48 -11.45
CA ARG A 245 -16.68 17.32 -12.75
C ARG A 245 -15.69 17.40 -13.91
N SER A 246 -14.82 18.40 -13.90
CA SER A 246 -13.80 18.59 -14.95
C SER A 246 -12.82 17.41 -14.98
N VAL A 247 -12.22 17.02 -13.85
CA VAL A 247 -11.28 15.89 -13.77
C VAL A 247 -11.94 14.59 -14.26
N ILE A 248 -13.17 14.30 -13.84
CA ILE A 248 -13.85 13.06 -14.21
C ILE A 248 -14.21 13.04 -15.69
N SER A 249 -14.76 14.14 -16.23
CA SER A 249 -15.23 14.19 -17.62
C SER A 249 -14.11 14.40 -18.64
N GLU A 250 -13.08 15.17 -18.30
CA GLU A 250 -12.02 15.57 -19.24
C GLU A 250 -10.78 14.66 -19.16
N GLN A 251 -10.55 13.99 -18.04
CA GLN A 251 -9.34 13.17 -17.84
C GLN A 251 -9.66 11.71 -17.57
N VAL A 252 -10.41 11.41 -16.50
CA VAL A 252 -10.63 10.03 -16.04
C VAL A 252 -11.45 9.23 -17.05
N THR A 253 -12.61 9.73 -17.46
CA THR A 253 -13.51 9.03 -18.38
C THR A 253 -12.86 8.77 -19.74
N PRO A 254 -12.23 9.75 -20.41
CA PRO A 254 -11.53 9.51 -21.67
C PRO A 254 -10.37 8.51 -21.52
N ALA A 255 -9.59 8.60 -20.45
CA ALA A 255 -8.48 7.67 -20.23
C ALA A 255 -8.97 6.22 -20.03
N TYR A 256 -10.09 6.01 -19.33
CA TYR A 256 -10.70 4.68 -19.22
C TYR A 256 -11.28 4.18 -20.56
N ALA A 257 -11.82 5.07 -21.39
CA ALA A 257 -12.30 4.71 -22.73
C ALA A 257 -11.16 4.30 -23.67
N GLU A 258 -10.03 5.01 -23.61
CA GLU A 258 -8.79 4.63 -24.30
C GLU A 258 -8.27 3.29 -23.78
N PHE A 259 -8.17 3.14 -22.45
CA PHE A 259 -7.71 1.91 -21.81
C PHE A 259 -8.58 0.69 -22.15
N LYS A 260 -9.90 0.87 -22.28
CA LYS A 260 -10.82 -0.20 -22.69
C LYS A 260 -10.64 -0.62 -24.16
N THR A 261 -10.23 0.32 -25.02
CA THR A 261 -10.05 0.07 -26.46
C THR A 261 -8.77 -0.71 -26.75
N PHE A 262 -7.75 -0.48 -25.93
CA PHE A 262 -6.52 -1.28 -25.89
C PHE A 262 -6.80 -2.73 -25.45
#